data_AF-R9WD35-F1
#
_entry.id   AF-R9WD35-F1
#
_cell.length_a   1.000
_cell.length_b   1.000
_cell.length_c   1.000
_cell.angle_alpha   90.00
_cell.angle_beta   90.00
_cell.angle_gamma   90.00
#
_symmetry.space_group_name_H-M   'P 1'
#
loop_
_entity.id
_entity.type
_entity.pdbx_description
1 polymer ?
#
loop_
_entity_poly.entity_id
_entity_poly.type
_entity_poly.pdbx_seq_one_letter_code
_entity_poly.pdbx_strand_id
1 'polypeptide(L)'
;SFNDDILKKIGRIHRSADVYRAIANARQVGFENISIDLIFRLPQQSEADFMDSLKQAIDLDLPHYSTYSLILEKKTIFYNLMRQGKLRLPSQDVEAHMYQNAIDSFQQADLEQYEISNFAKPG
;
A
#
# COMPACT_ATOMS: atom_id res chain seq x y z
N SER A 1 0.82 -1.19 -4.04
CA SER A 1 1.79 -2.29 -3.92
C SER A 1 2.80 -2.14 -5.04
N PHE A 2 4.06 -2.45 -4.78
CA PHE A 2 5.13 -2.44 -5.78
C PHE A 2 5.40 -3.83 -6.38
N ASN A 3 4.53 -4.80 -6.11
CA ASN A 3 4.60 -6.15 -6.66
C ASN A 3 3.60 -6.29 -7.83
N ASP A 4 4.11 -6.40 -9.06
CA ASP A 4 3.32 -6.47 -10.29
C ASP A 4 2.41 -7.71 -10.36
N ASP A 5 2.84 -8.84 -9.79
CA ASP A 5 2.02 -10.05 -9.74
C ASP A 5 0.82 -9.88 -8.81
N ILE A 6 1.01 -9.23 -7.67
CA ILE A 6 -0.09 -8.87 -6.76
C ILE A 6 -1.03 -7.89 -7.47
N LEU A 7 -0.50 -6.82 -8.06
CA LEU A 7 -1.30 -5.81 -8.79
C LEU A 7 -2.18 -6.46 -9.86
N LYS A 8 -1.61 -7.35 -10.67
CA LYS A 8 -2.34 -8.09 -11.71
C LYS A 8 -3.42 -8.99 -11.12
N LYS A 9 -3.12 -9.73 -10.04
CA LYS A 9 -4.10 -10.61 -9.36
C LYS A 9 -5.29 -9.84 -8.80
N ILE A 10 -5.07 -8.60 -8.37
CA ILE A 10 -6.13 -7.73 -7.86
C ILE A 10 -6.81 -6.89 -8.95
N GLY A 11 -6.51 -7.14 -10.23
CA GLY A 11 -7.15 -6.49 -11.37
C GLY A 11 -6.68 -5.06 -11.63
N ARG A 12 -5.55 -4.64 -11.07
CA ARG A 12 -4.94 -3.34 -11.42
C ARG A 12 -4.25 -3.45 -12.77
N ILE A 13 -4.41 -2.41 -13.58
CA ILE A 13 -3.83 -2.32 -14.94
C ILE A 13 -2.46 -1.63 -14.97
N HIS A 14 -2.08 -0.94 -13.88
CA HIS A 14 -0.76 -0.32 -13.75
C HIS A 14 0.26 -1.30 -13.18
N ARG A 15 1.53 -1.00 -13.41
CA ARG A 15 2.70 -1.68 -12.84
C ARG A 15 3.47 -0.75 -11.91
N SER A 16 4.36 -1.33 -11.12
CA SER A 16 5.32 -0.62 -10.27
C SER A 16 6.08 0.46 -11.05
N ALA A 17 6.55 0.14 -12.26
CA ALA A 17 7.23 1.09 -13.15
C ALA A 17 6.38 2.33 -13.52
N ASP A 18 5.06 2.21 -13.56
CA ASP A 18 4.16 3.32 -13.85
C ASP A 18 4.07 4.30 -12.67
N VAL A 19 4.21 3.80 -11.44
CA VAL A 19 4.25 4.62 -10.21
C VAL A 19 5.47 5.53 -10.23
N TYR A 20 6.66 4.97 -10.48
CA TYR A 20 7.90 5.77 -10.57
C TYR A 20 7.82 6.83 -11.66
N ARG A 21 7.28 6.47 -12.83
CA ARG A 21 7.11 7.42 -13.94
C ARG A 21 6.13 8.54 -13.59
N ALA A 22 5.01 8.22 -12.92
CA ALA A 22 4.04 9.22 -12.50
C ALA A 22 4.63 10.23 -11.51
N ILE A 23 5.39 9.75 -10.51
CA ILE A 23 6.05 10.60 -9.52
C ILE A 23 7.13 11.48 -10.18
N ALA A 24 7.95 10.90 -11.05
CA ALA A 24 8.98 11.66 -11.77
C ALA A 24 8.36 12.79 -12.60
N ASN A 25 7.27 12.50 -13.32
CA ASN A 25 6.55 13.50 -14.09
C ASN A 25 5.96 14.60 -13.21
N ALA A 26 5.37 14.24 -12.06
CA ALA A 26 4.82 15.20 -11.12
C ALA A 26 5.91 16.14 -10.57
N ARG A 27 7.06 15.59 -10.16
CA ARG A 27 8.22 16.39 -9.74
C ARG A 27 8.74 17.30 -10.84
N GLN A 28 8.81 16.80 -12.08
CA GLN A 28 9.31 17.57 -13.22
C GLN A 28 8.49 18.84 -13.51
N VAL A 29 7.17 18.79 -13.26
CA VAL A 29 6.29 19.96 -13.45
C VAL A 29 6.15 20.83 -12.20
N GLY A 30 6.90 20.54 -11.14
CA GLY A 30 6.98 21.35 -9.92
C GLY A 30 6.00 20.97 -8.82
N PHE A 31 5.39 19.77 -8.83
CA PHE A 31 4.64 19.30 -7.67
C PHE A 31 5.60 18.89 -6.55
N GLU A 32 5.50 19.58 -5.41
CA GLU A 32 6.26 19.30 -4.21
C GLU A 32 5.44 18.47 -3.20
N ASN A 33 4.12 18.65 -3.19
CA ASN A 33 3.20 17.93 -2.31
C ASN A 33 2.57 16.73 -3.03
N ILE A 34 3.17 15.55 -2.87
CA ILE A 34 2.75 14.29 -3.51
C ILE A 34 2.47 13.25 -2.43
N SER A 35 1.37 12.51 -2.56
CA SER A 35 1.05 11.38 -1.70
C SER A 35 1.06 10.05 -2.46
N ILE A 36 1.20 8.94 -1.73
CA ILE A 36 1.01 7.59 -2.26
C ILE A 36 0.19 6.72 -1.31
N ASP A 37 -0.70 5.91 -1.89
CA ASP A 37 -1.54 4.98 -1.15
C ASP A 37 -1.03 3.54 -1.31
N LEU A 38 -0.87 2.86 -0.18
CA LEU A 38 -0.64 1.43 -0.11
C LEU A 38 -1.87 0.73 0.46
N ILE A 39 -2.23 -0.40 -0.15
CA ILE A 39 -3.23 -1.31 0.40
C ILE A 39 -2.51 -2.58 0.81
N PHE A 40 -2.72 -3.01 2.06
CA PHE A 40 -2.24 -4.28 2.60
C PHE A 40 -3.38 -5.28 2.79
N ARG A 41 -3.06 -6.50 3.23
CA ARG A 41 -4.00 -7.63 3.32
C ARG A 41 -4.64 -7.98 1.97
N LEU A 42 -3.88 -7.86 0.89
CA LEU A 42 -4.33 -8.23 -0.44
C LEU A 42 -4.37 -9.76 -0.63
N PRO A 43 -5.20 -10.29 -1.55
CA PRO A 43 -5.23 -11.72 -1.84
C PRO A 43 -3.85 -12.23 -2.24
N GLN A 44 -3.39 -13.31 -1.58
CA GLN A 44 -2.07 -13.93 -1.79
C GLN A 44 -0.86 -13.01 -1.48
N GLN A 45 -1.06 -11.90 -0.77
CA GLN A 45 0.04 -11.06 -0.28
C GLN A 45 0.63 -11.67 1.00
N SER A 46 1.94 -11.87 1.02
CA SER A 46 2.68 -12.20 2.24
C SER A 46 3.09 -10.94 3.00
N GLU A 47 3.49 -11.08 4.27
CA GLU A 47 4.07 -9.97 5.04
C GLU A 47 5.33 -9.41 4.36
N ALA A 48 6.17 -10.29 3.80
CA ALA A 48 7.37 -9.90 3.06
C ALA A 48 7.04 -9.04 1.82
N ASP A 49 6.02 -9.40 1.05
CA ASP A 49 5.57 -8.60 -0.10
C ASP A 49 5.14 -7.18 0.31
N PHE A 50 4.52 -7.05 1.50
CA PHE A 50 4.13 -5.76 2.02
C PHE A 50 5.33 -4.96 2.51
N MET A 51 6.26 -5.58 3.24
CA MET A 51 7.52 -4.97 3.66
C MET A 51 8.35 -4.45 2.48
N ASP A 52 8.47 -5.24 1.41
CA ASP A 52 9.15 -4.81 0.19
C ASP A 52 8.45 -3.63 -0.50
N SER A 53 7.11 -3.57 -0.41
CA SER A 53 6.34 -2.43 -0.90
C SER A 53 6.53 -1.18 -0.03
N LEU A 54 6.61 -1.31 1.29
CA LEU A 54 6.88 -0.20 2.21
C LEU A 54 8.26 0.39 1.97
N LYS A 55 9.29 -0.47 1.87
CA LYS A 55 10.65 -0.04 1.55
C LYS A 55 10.70 0.78 0.26
N GLN A 56 10.14 0.23 -0.82
CA GLN A 56 10.10 0.92 -2.11
C GLN A 56 9.30 2.23 -2.05
N ALA A 57 8.24 2.29 -1.23
CA ALA A 57 7.49 3.52 -1.04
C ALA A 57 8.35 4.58 -0.34
N ILE A 58 9.01 4.23 0.76
CA ILE A 58 9.87 5.13 1.53
C ILE A 58 11.03 5.64 0.68
N ASP A 59 11.63 4.77 -0.15
CA ASP A 59 12.72 5.14 -1.08
C ASP A 59 12.31 6.22 -2.10
N LEU A 60 11.01 6.46 -2.30
CA LEU A 60 10.52 7.55 -3.15
C LEU A 60 10.70 8.93 -2.51
N ASP A 61 10.86 9.01 -1.19
CA ASP A 61 11.01 10.26 -0.42
C ASP A 61 9.88 11.27 -0.70
N LEU A 62 8.63 10.80 -0.60
CA LEU A 62 7.43 11.63 -0.69
C LEU A 62 7.10 12.29 0.66
N PRO A 63 6.36 13.41 0.66
CA PRO A 63 5.93 14.07 1.89
C PRO A 63 4.79 13.34 2.61
N HIS A 64 3.93 12.61 1.90
CA HIS A 64 2.75 11.96 2.48
C HIS A 64 2.58 10.50 2.02
N TYR A 65 2.16 9.64 2.94
CA TYR A 65 1.88 8.23 2.69
C TYR A 65 0.59 7.83 3.38
N SER A 66 -0.15 6.92 2.75
CA SER A 66 -1.36 6.34 3.32
C SER A 66 -1.32 4.82 3.24
N THR A 67 -1.73 4.13 4.30
CA THR A 67 -1.89 2.67 4.33
C THR A 67 -3.29 2.26 4.74
N TYR A 68 -3.89 1.39 3.94
CA TYR A 68 -5.23 0.85 4.18
C TYR A 68 -5.22 -0.68 4.18
N SER A 69 -5.91 -1.29 5.13
CA SER A 69 -6.24 -2.71 5.01
C SER A 69 -7.30 -2.91 3.93
N LEU A 70 -7.24 -4.00 3.17
CA LEU A 70 -8.28 -4.34 2.21
C LEU A 70 -9.64 -4.56 2.91
N ILE A 71 -10.58 -3.68 2.61
CA ILE A 71 -11.99 -3.79 3.03
C ILE A 71 -12.80 -4.48 1.92
N LEU A 72 -13.61 -5.46 2.30
CA LEU A 72 -14.47 -6.20 1.38
C LEU A 72 -15.86 -5.56 1.30
N GLU A 73 -16.03 -4.64 0.35
CA GLU A 73 -17.30 -3.96 0.14
C GLU A 73 -18.34 -4.82 -0.59
N LYS A 74 -19.61 -4.66 -0.24
CA LYS A 74 -20.72 -5.32 -0.94
C LYS A 74 -20.69 -4.92 -2.42
N LYS A 75 -21.04 -5.86 -3.31
CA LYS A 75 -21.02 -5.71 -4.78
C LYS A 75 -19.63 -5.63 -5.42
N THR A 76 -18.55 -5.89 -4.69
CA THR A 76 -17.21 -6.03 -5.29
C THR A 76 -16.94 -7.47 -5.75
N ILE A 77 -16.00 -7.62 -6.70
CA ILE A 77 -15.54 -8.95 -7.15
C ILE A 77 -14.98 -9.76 -5.98
N PHE A 78 -14.19 -9.13 -5.10
CA PHE A 78 -13.64 -9.82 -3.93
C PHE A 78 -14.71 -10.25 -2.94
N TYR A 79 -15.73 -9.43 -2.69
CA TYR A 79 -16.86 -9.86 -1.86
C TYR A 79 -17.59 -11.07 -2.45
N ASN A 80 -17.79 -11.10 -3.78
CA ASN A 80 -18.37 -12.25 -4.46
C ASN A 80 -17.48 -13.50 -4.36
N LEU A 81 -16.16 -13.37 -4.52
CA LEU A 81 -15.21 -14.49 -4.37
C LEU A 81 -15.14 -15.01 -2.93
N MET A 82 -15.20 -14.11 -1.95
CA MET A 82 -15.25 -14.47 -0.52
C MET A 82 -16.52 -15.25 -0.19
N ARG A 83 -17.69 -14.81 -0.66
CA ARG A 83 -18.95 -15.55 -0.51
C ARG A 83 -18.94 -16.93 -1.16
N GLN A 84 -18.13 -17.13 -2.19
CA GLN A 84 -17.93 -18.43 -2.85
C GLN A 84 -16.85 -19.31 -2.19
N GLY A 85 -16.20 -18.83 -1.11
CA GLY A 85 -15.07 -19.53 -0.48
C GLY A 85 -13.79 -19.58 -1.33
N LYS A 86 -13.70 -18.73 -2.36
CA LYS A 86 -12.59 -18.69 -3.34
C LYS A 86 -11.58 -17.59 -3.07
N LEU A 87 -11.86 -16.69 -2.13
CA LEU A 87 -10.93 -15.64 -1.72
C LEU A 87 -10.13 -16.12 -0.50
N ARG A 88 -8.80 -16.16 -0.64
CA ARG A 88 -7.88 -16.35 0.47
C ARG A 88 -7.23 -15.02 0.81
N LEU A 89 -7.51 -14.50 1.99
CA LEU A 89 -6.88 -13.32 2.56
C LEU A 89 -5.92 -13.73 3.67
N PRO A 90 -4.91 -12.91 3.97
CA PRO A 90 -4.15 -13.04 5.21
C PRO A 90 -5.06 -13.06 6.45
N SER A 91 -4.63 -13.76 7.50
CA SER A 91 -5.36 -13.81 8.78
C SER A 91 -5.35 -12.43 9.46
N GLN A 92 -6.18 -12.28 10.50
CA GLN A 92 -6.19 -11.04 11.31
C GLN A 92 -4.85 -10.82 12.03
N ASP A 93 -4.18 -11.87 12.48
CA ASP A 93 -2.86 -11.76 13.10
C ASP A 93 -1.83 -11.22 12.11
N VAL A 94 -1.84 -11.75 10.87
CA VAL A 94 -0.96 -11.27 9.79
C VAL A 94 -1.31 -9.83 9.40
N GLU A 95 -2.59 -9.47 9.36
CA GLU A 95 -3.04 -8.09 9.13
C GLU A 95 -2.52 -7.14 10.22
N ALA A 96 -2.58 -7.55 11.49
CA ALA A 96 -2.07 -6.76 12.61
C ALA A 96 -0.55 -6.57 12.52
N HIS A 97 0.20 -7.63 12.15
CA HIS A 97 1.64 -7.52 11.92
C HIS A 97 1.96 -6.60 10.75
N MET A 98 1.24 -6.71 9.63
CA MET A 98 1.41 -5.78 8.50
C MET A 98 1.18 -4.33 8.93
N TYR A 99 0.13 -4.07 9.71
CA TYR A 99 -0.14 -2.71 10.19
C TYR A 99 0.98 -2.20 11.11
N GLN A 100 1.45 -3.01 12.06
CA GLN A 100 2.57 -2.64 12.93
C GLN A 100 3.85 -2.37 12.13
N ASN A 101 4.14 -3.24 11.15
CA ASN A 101 5.27 -3.08 10.26
C ASN A 101 5.23 -1.77 9.46
N ALA A 102 4.04 -1.31 9.05
CA ALA A 102 3.88 0.00 8.41
C ALA A 102 4.26 1.13 9.37
N ILE A 103 3.69 1.13 10.58
CA ILE A 103 4.00 2.13 11.62
C ILE A 103 5.51 2.17 11.88
N ASP A 104 6.12 1.02 12.15
CA ASP A 104 7.54 0.93 12.50
C ASP A 104 8.43 1.40 11.34
N SER A 105 8.11 1.01 10.10
CA SER A 105 8.89 1.38 8.92
C SER A 105 8.82 2.88 8.62
N PHE A 106 7.64 3.48 8.72
CA PHE A 106 7.48 4.93 8.51
C PHE A 106 8.12 5.73 9.64
N GLN A 107 7.97 5.31 10.89
CA GLN A 107 8.61 5.97 12.02
C GLN A 107 10.14 5.94 11.92
N GLN A 108 10.73 4.82 11.48
CA GLN A 108 12.17 4.71 11.22
C GLN A 108 12.66 5.63 10.09
N ALA A 109 11.75 6.10 9.24
CA ALA A 109 12.01 7.03 8.14
C ALA A 109 11.59 8.47 8.47
N ASP A 110 11.42 8.80 9.75
CA ASP A 110 11.01 10.13 10.25
C ASP A 110 9.64 10.60 9.70
N LEU A 111 8.72 9.66 9.44
CA LEU A 111 7.35 9.92 9.02
C LEU A 111 6.40 9.64 10.19
N GLU A 112 5.73 10.69 10.67
CA GLU A 112 4.82 10.63 11.82
C GLU A 112 3.42 10.19 11.41
N GLN A 113 2.84 9.28 12.20
CA GLN A 113 1.44 8.92 12.07
C GLN A 113 0.55 10.03 12.65
N TYR A 114 -0.17 10.73 11.78
CA TYR A 114 -1.09 11.79 12.22
C TYR A 114 -2.57 11.35 12.19
N GLU A 115 -2.87 10.25 11.48
CA GLU A 115 -4.15 9.55 11.49
C GLU A 115 -3.94 8.04 11.34
N ILE A 116 -4.98 7.24 11.61
CA ILE A 116 -4.93 5.76 11.57
C ILE A 116 -4.26 5.24 10.28
N SER A 117 -4.56 5.85 9.14
CA SER A 117 -4.01 5.42 7.85
C SER A 117 -2.88 6.29 7.33
N ASN A 118 -2.57 7.44 7.92
CA ASN A 118 -1.79 8.47 7.24
C ASN A 118 -0.52 8.86 7.99
N PHE A 119 0.55 9.04 7.21
CA PHE A 119 1.90 9.32 7.68
C PHE A 119 2.50 10.48 6.88
N ALA A 120 3.23 11.38 7.54
CA ALA A 120 3.85 12.52 6.87
C ALA A 120 5.13 12.96 7.57
N LYS A 121 5.98 13.69 6.85
CA LYS A 121 7.09 14.40 7.48
C LYS A 121 6.54 15.48 8.42
N PRO A 122 7.20 15.76 9.56
CA PRO A 122 6.83 16.90 10.40
C PRO A 122 6.96 18.22 9.63
N GLY A 123 5.91 19.05 9.61
CA GLY A 123 5.92 20.34 8.89
C GLY A 123 4.55 20.98 8.75
#